data_AF-A0A533ZAT7-F1
#
_entry.id   AF-A0A533ZAT7-F1
#
_cell.length_a   1.000
_cell.length_b   1.000
_cell.length_c   1.000
_cell.angle_alpha   90.00
_cell.angle_beta   90.00
_cell.angle_gamma   90.00
#
_symmetry.space_group_name_H-M   'P 1'
#
loop_
_entity.id
_entity.type
_entity.pdbx_description
1 polymer ?
#
loop_
_entity_poly.entity_id
_entity_poly.type
_entity_poly.pdbx_seq_one_letter_code
_entity_poly.pdbx_strand_id
1 'polypeptide(L)'
;LVKEDIVLVSLTFGLYVAAVHRRPSGLGLAAAAAAVFALLIWVVIPNWVRSPFFSVHNPWSHLGNTPWELITSPLLRPGLFFGTILQPERLGYLVMLVVPLAGLPLLAPEVLAVGLPPLVSNLLSTNEMQCTSRAQYTAARTPILIAAAVVRGRRAAVWIEERGWRPHAVLAAMAATSVIASVAFSPLPWSQDPFARKQFWDMNLRPAVNAIAARIPPDASVSAANHVGAHLSLRNAIYSFPDGVDRADYVIVDVSGLDYIGSAPDPEAFRPLLRGLVETRPLVAVEGGLALFGHGEPSADTVARLVNLRKTSTVDAKLAGQLALEASLITPTQVAPRANLRARYSWTLRAATKAMPCVAESLVSGDGVTVWESRRPMFHGLLAAEHWPPGMVADDQAVFVVAETVPPGRYAWIVSSWVDGGPGLCRVRPPGTAGLPVAALDIRPW
;
A
#
# COMPACT_ATOMS: atom_id res chain seq x y z
N LEU A 1 11.51 18.17 -8.58
CA LEU A 1 10.25 17.94 -9.34
C LEU A 1 9.10 18.53 -8.53
N VAL A 2 8.16 19.23 -9.17
CA VAL A 2 6.97 19.80 -8.51
C VAL A 2 5.74 19.27 -9.25
N LYS A 3 4.70 18.86 -8.51
CA LYS A 3 3.46 18.33 -9.07
C LYS A 3 2.58 19.45 -9.64
N GLU A 4 1.78 19.15 -10.66
CA GLU A 4 0.93 20.11 -11.39
C GLU A 4 -0.10 20.84 -10.50
N ASP A 5 -0.52 20.25 -9.38
CA ASP A 5 -1.45 20.86 -8.43
C ASP A 5 -0.85 22.06 -7.66
N ILE A 6 0.48 22.16 -7.57
CA ILE A 6 1.17 23.33 -6.98
C ILE A 6 0.97 24.59 -7.84
N VAL A 7 0.67 24.44 -9.13
CA VAL A 7 0.32 25.58 -9.99
C VAL A 7 -0.99 26.22 -9.51
N LEU A 8 -1.96 25.42 -9.02
CA LEU A 8 -3.19 25.95 -8.43
C LEU A 8 -2.94 26.70 -7.13
N VAL A 9 -1.97 26.26 -6.32
CA VAL A 9 -1.53 27.00 -5.12
C VAL A 9 -0.90 28.34 -5.51
N SER A 10 -0.11 28.37 -6.59
CA SER A 10 0.49 29.60 -7.12
C SER A 10 -0.58 30.58 -7.63
N LEU A 11 -1.63 30.05 -8.25
CA LEU A 11 -2.78 30.82 -8.70
C LEU A 11 -3.49 31.49 -7.52
N THR A 12 -3.91 30.72 -6.51
CA THR A 12 -4.60 31.26 -5.33
C THR A 12 -3.70 32.16 -4.49
N PHE A 13 -2.38 31.92 -4.46
CA PHE A 13 -1.42 32.83 -3.85
C PHE A 13 -1.34 34.17 -4.58
N GLY A 14 -1.34 34.17 -5.92
CA GLY A 14 -1.42 35.40 -6.72
C GLY A 14 -2.70 36.20 -6.43
N LEU A 15 -3.85 35.51 -6.34
CA LEU A 15 -5.11 36.11 -5.95
C LEU A 15 -5.07 36.69 -4.52
N TYR A 16 -4.46 35.97 -3.59
CA TYR A 16 -4.24 36.44 -2.22
C TYR A 16 -3.42 37.75 -2.19
N VAL A 17 -2.32 37.83 -2.94
CA VAL A 17 -1.50 39.04 -3.05
C VAL A 17 -2.28 40.21 -3.67
N ALA A 18 -3.10 39.93 -4.68
CA ALA A 18 -3.93 40.94 -5.32
C ALA A 18 -5.03 41.46 -4.38
N ALA A 19 -5.72 40.57 -3.66
CA ALA A 19 -6.87 40.93 -2.83
C ALA A 19 -6.47 41.48 -1.46
N VAL A 20 -5.54 40.82 -0.77
CA VAL A 20 -5.17 41.13 0.63
C VAL A 20 -4.08 42.20 0.69
N HIS A 21 -3.05 42.09 -0.15
CA HIS A 21 -1.96 43.07 -0.21
C HIS A 21 -2.20 44.20 -1.22
N ARG A 22 -3.31 44.16 -1.98
CA ARG A 22 -3.68 45.16 -3.00
C ARG A 22 -2.57 45.43 -4.02
N ARG A 23 -1.82 44.39 -4.39
CA ARG A 23 -0.73 44.48 -5.38
C ARG A 23 -1.16 43.88 -6.72
N PRO A 24 -1.22 44.67 -7.81
CA PRO A 24 -1.67 44.18 -9.12
C PRO A 24 -0.74 43.10 -9.70
N SER A 25 0.53 43.06 -9.27
CA SER A 25 1.46 41.98 -9.62
C SER A 25 0.92 40.59 -9.26
N GLY A 26 0.03 40.49 -8.25
CA GLY A 26 -0.65 39.24 -7.90
C GLY A 26 -1.57 38.72 -8.99
N LEU A 27 -2.24 39.61 -9.74
CA LEU A 27 -3.06 39.20 -10.90
C LEU A 27 -2.19 38.67 -12.03
N GLY A 28 -1.02 39.28 -12.26
CA GLY A 28 -0.05 38.77 -13.22
C GLY A 28 0.44 37.36 -12.86
N LEU A 29 0.74 37.11 -11.58
CA LEU A 29 1.09 35.78 -11.09
C LEU A 29 -0.07 34.77 -11.25
N ALA A 30 -1.28 35.16 -10.88
CA ALA A 30 -2.46 34.30 -11.00
C ALA A 30 -2.75 33.92 -12.46
N ALA A 31 -2.65 34.89 -13.37
CA ALA A 31 -2.83 34.68 -14.81
C ALA A 31 -1.74 33.77 -15.39
N ALA A 32 -0.47 33.97 -15.01
CA ALA A 32 0.63 33.11 -15.44
C ALA A 32 0.44 31.68 -14.93
N ALA A 33 0.06 31.49 -13.66
CA ALA A 33 -0.24 30.19 -13.10
C ALA A 33 -1.43 29.52 -13.80
N ALA A 34 -2.50 30.26 -14.08
CA ALA A 34 -3.65 29.73 -14.82
C ALA A 34 -3.26 29.29 -16.25
N ALA A 35 -2.43 30.08 -16.94
CA ALA A 35 -1.94 29.74 -18.27
C ALA A 35 -1.04 28.49 -18.25
N VAL A 36 -0.14 28.38 -17.26
CA VAL A 36 0.69 27.18 -17.08
C VAL A 36 -0.16 25.96 -16.75
N PHE A 37 -1.15 26.10 -15.88
CA PHE A 37 -2.06 24.99 -15.54
C PHE A 37 -2.85 24.53 -16.78
N ALA A 38 -3.41 25.47 -17.54
CA ALA A 38 -4.09 25.21 -18.80
C ALA A 38 -3.18 24.48 -19.81
N LEU A 39 -1.95 24.98 -19.97
CA LEU A 39 -0.93 24.36 -20.83
C LEU A 39 -0.62 22.93 -20.39
N LEU A 40 -0.44 22.69 -19.08
CA LEU A 40 -0.16 21.35 -18.56
C LEU A 40 -1.31 20.38 -18.80
N ILE A 41 -2.53 20.77 -18.44
CA ILE A 41 -3.71 19.90 -18.48
C ILE A 41 -4.19 19.62 -19.90
N TRP A 42 -4.17 20.61 -20.79
CA TRP A 42 -4.75 20.47 -22.14
C TRP A 42 -3.74 20.23 -23.24
N VAL A 43 -2.46 20.55 -23.03
CA VAL A 43 -1.43 20.40 -24.06
C VAL A 43 -0.37 19.39 -23.63
N VAL A 44 0.35 19.63 -22.52
CA VAL A 44 1.52 18.82 -22.18
C VAL A 44 1.14 17.40 -21.80
N ILE A 45 0.28 17.22 -20.79
CA ILE A 45 -0.08 15.88 -20.30
C ILE A 45 -0.76 15.03 -21.39
N PRO A 46 -1.79 15.50 -22.11
CA PRO A 46 -2.45 14.68 -23.13
C PRO A 46 -1.54 14.26 -24.29
N ASN A 47 -0.55 15.08 -24.66
CA ASN A 47 0.37 14.76 -25.76
C ASN A 47 1.54 13.85 -25.33
N TRP A 48 1.77 13.67 -24.02
CA TRP A 48 2.93 12.93 -23.51
C TRP A 48 2.59 11.64 -22.79
N VAL A 49 1.36 11.48 -22.30
CA VAL A 49 0.94 10.24 -21.65
C VAL A 49 0.42 9.23 -22.69
N ARG A 50 0.99 8.02 -22.68
CA ARG A 50 0.65 6.93 -23.62
C ARG A 50 -0.66 6.20 -23.29
N SER A 51 -1.21 6.40 -22.09
CA SER A 51 -2.54 5.94 -21.68
C SER A 51 -3.36 7.14 -21.21
N PRO A 52 -4.69 7.14 -21.32
CA PRO A 52 -5.49 8.22 -20.77
C PRO A 52 -5.47 8.12 -19.23
N PHE A 53 -4.45 8.70 -18.59
CA PHE A 53 -4.24 8.66 -17.13
C PHE A 53 -5.48 9.14 -16.37
N PHE A 54 -6.15 10.17 -16.90
CA PHE A 54 -7.40 10.72 -16.36
C PHE A 54 -8.64 9.83 -16.59
N SER A 55 -8.57 8.80 -17.44
CA SER A 55 -9.67 7.86 -17.64
C SER A 55 -9.45 6.54 -16.90
N VAL A 56 -8.18 6.15 -16.68
CA VAL A 56 -7.81 4.88 -16.03
C VAL A 56 -7.59 5.05 -14.52
N HIS A 57 -7.11 6.20 -14.07
CA HIS A 57 -6.74 6.44 -12.66
C HIS A 57 -7.34 7.74 -12.11
N ASN A 58 -8.60 8.04 -12.42
CA ASN A 58 -9.30 9.21 -11.89
C ASN A 58 -9.83 8.99 -10.47
N PRO A 59 -9.23 9.59 -9.43
CA PRO A 59 -9.75 9.47 -8.06
C PRO A 59 -11.07 10.23 -7.86
N TRP A 60 -11.50 11.02 -8.84
CA TRP A 60 -12.72 11.84 -8.80
C TRP A 60 -13.79 11.34 -9.77
N SER A 61 -13.71 10.09 -10.24
CA SER A 61 -14.61 9.53 -11.25
C SER A 61 -16.11 9.64 -10.91
N HIS A 62 -16.46 9.66 -9.62
CA HIS A 62 -17.84 9.87 -9.16
C HIS A 62 -18.37 11.30 -9.42
N LEU A 63 -17.49 12.28 -9.58
CA LEU A 63 -17.85 13.68 -9.89
C LEU A 63 -17.86 13.96 -11.40
N GLY A 64 -17.12 13.16 -12.17
CA GLY A 64 -17.06 13.27 -13.62
C GLY A 64 -15.80 12.64 -14.21
N ASN A 65 -15.78 12.51 -15.53
CA ASN A 65 -14.66 11.93 -16.28
C ASN A 65 -13.86 12.98 -17.08
N THR A 66 -14.29 14.24 -17.05
CA THR A 66 -13.60 15.35 -17.74
C THR A 66 -13.25 16.47 -16.75
N PRO A 67 -12.16 17.24 -16.97
CA PRO A 67 -11.82 18.37 -16.12
C PRO A 67 -12.97 19.37 -15.96
N TRP A 68 -13.78 19.56 -17.00
CA TRP A 68 -14.94 20.45 -16.98
C TRP A 68 -16.04 19.96 -16.03
N GLU A 69 -16.37 18.66 -16.06
CA GLU A 69 -17.35 18.07 -15.14
C GLU A 69 -16.90 18.22 -13.68
N LEU A 70 -15.61 18.03 -13.39
CA LEU A 70 -15.07 18.22 -12.05
C LEU A 70 -15.20 19.68 -11.58
N ILE A 71 -14.83 20.65 -12.42
CA ILE A 71 -14.91 22.09 -12.09
C ILE A 71 -16.37 22.52 -11.88
N THR A 72 -17.30 22.00 -12.67
CA THR A 72 -18.73 22.34 -12.60
C THR A 72 -19.51 21.47 -11.60
N SER A 73 -18.89 20.43 -11.03
CA SER A 73 -19.53 19.51 -10.08
C SER A 73 -20.15 20.17 -8.83
N PRO A 74 -19.64 21.27 -8.26
CA PRO A 74 -20.31 21.96 -7.15
C PRO A 74 -21.69 22.52 -7.54
N LEU A 75 -21.88 22.85 -8.82
CA LEU A 75 -23.12 23.42 -9.37
C LEU A 75 -24.02 22.33 -9.96
N LEU A 76 -23.44 21.39 -10.71
CA LEU A 76 -24.20 20.35 -11.42
C LEU A 76 -24.50 19.13 -10.56
N ARG A 77 -23.70 18.87 -9.52
CA ARG A 77 -23.81 17.70 -8.63
C ARG A 77 -23.55 18.08 -7.15
N PRO A 78 -24.24 19.10 -6.60
CA PRO A 78 -23.95 19.63 -5.25
C PRO A 78 -24.07 18.56 -4.16
N GLY A 79 -25.07 17.67 -4.23
CA GLY A 79 -25.26 16.60 -3.25
C GLY A 79 -24.09 15.63 -3.18
N LEU A 80 -23.49 15.28 -4.33
CA LEU A 80 -22.30 14.42 -4.37
C LEU A 80 -21.06 15.18 -3.91
N PHE A 81 -20.87 16.42 -4.39
CA PHE A 81 -19.70 17.23 -4.07
C PHE A 81 -19.61 17.54 -2.57
N PHE A 82 -20.64 18.16 -2.00
CA PHE A 82 -20.68 18.51 -0.59
C PHE A 82 -20.91 17.28 0.30
N GLY A 83 -21.67 16.29 -0.17
CA GLY A 83 -21.84 15.02 0.53
C GLY A 83 -20.52 14.29 0.76
N THR A 84 -19.64 14.23 -0.25
CA THR A 84 -18.29 13.67 -0.10
C THR A 84 -17.45 14.46 0.89
N ILE A 85 -17.44 15.80 0.82
CA ILE A 85 -16.65 16.64 1.75
C ILE A 85 -17.12 16.49 3.21
N LEU A 86 -18.42 16.34 3.43
CA LEU A 86 -19.03 16.27 4.76
C LEU A 86 -19.02 14.86 5.37
N GLN A 87 -18.39 13.88 4.71
CA GLN A 87 -18.21 12.54 5.29
C GLN A 87 -17.42 12.60 6.61
N PRO A 88 -17.78 11.80 7.63
CA PRO A 88 -17.11 11.82 8.94
C PRO A 88 -15.59 11.68 8.87
N GLU A 89 -15.09 10.84 7.95
CA GLU A 89 -13.66 10.58 7.75
C GLU A 89 -12.95 11.83 7.20
N ARG A 90 -13.61 12.57 6.31
CA ARG A 90 -13.10 13.82 5.71
C ARG A 90 -13.09 14.96 6.73
N LEU A 91 -14.12 15.04 7.57
CA LEU A 91 -14.16 15.98 8.69
C LEU A 91 -13.08 15.65 9.73
N GLY A 92 -12.90 14.38 10.07
CA GLY A 92 -11.82 13.93 10.95
C GLY A 92 -10.44 14.32 10.40
N TYR A 93 -10.24 14.16 9.09
CA TYR A 93 -9.01 14.60 8.41
C TYR A 93 -8.78 16.12 8.54
N LEU A 94 -9.81 16.96 8.39
CA LEU A 94 -9.69 18.42 8.61
C LEU A 94 -9.28 18.75 10.05
N VAL A 95 -9.86 18.06 11.03
CA VAL A 95 -9.51 18.20 12.45
C VAL A 95 -8.03 17.85 12.67
N MET A 96 -7.54 16.75 12.08
CA MET A 96 -6.14 16.34 12.18
C MET A 96 -5.15 17.37 11.59
N LEU A 97 -5.57 18.20 10.64
CA LEU A 97 -4.74 19.27 10.08
C LEU A 97 -4.60 20.48 10.99
N VAL A 98 -5.66 20.84 11.74
CA VAL A 98 -5.71 22.09 12.51
C VAL A 98 -5.41 21.89 14.00
N VAL A 99 -5.70 20.71 14.55
CA VAL A 99 -5.44 20.38 15.96
C VAL A 99 -3.98 20.57 16.35
N PRO A 100 -2.97 20.09 15.59
CA PRO A 100 -1.56 20.30 15.95
C PRO A 100 -1.17 21.77 16.10
N LEU A 101 -1.94 22.67 15.47
CA LEU A 101 -1.72 24.11 15.47
C LEU A 101 -2.72 24.85 16.38
N ALA A 102 -3.29 24.15 17.38
CA ALA A 102 -4.30 24.65 18.32
C ALA A 102 -5.52 25.33 17.65
N GLY A 103 -5.86 24.95 16.41
CA GLY A 103 -6.95 25.56 15.65
C GLY A 103 -6.66 26.98 15.13
N LEU A 104 -5.47 27.53 15.37
CA LEU A 104 -5.09 28.88 14.93
C LEU A 104 -5.24 29.13 13.42
N PRO A 105 -4.98 28.17 12.51
CA PRO A 105 -5.17 28.39 11.08
C PRO A 105 -6.59 28.82 10.71
N LEU A 106 -7.62 28.35 11.44
CA LEU A 106 -9.03 28.67 11.18
C LEU A 106 -9.35 30.16 11.36
N LEU A 107 -8.52 30.88 12.12
CA LEU A 107 -8.66 32.31 12.32
C LEU A 107 -8.17 33.13 11.11
N ALA A 108 -7.50 32.50 10.14
CA ALA A 108 -6.90 33.13 8.94
C ALA A 108 -7.51 32.56 7.65
N PRO A 109 -8.84 32.69 7.43
CA PRO A 109 -9.47 32.18 6.22
C PRO A 109 -8.84 32.73 4.94
N GLU A 110 -8.32 33.96 4.97
CA GLU A 110 -7.61 34.57 3.85
C GLU A 110 -6.31 33.85 3.47
N VAL A 111 -5.58 33.31 4.45
CA VAL A 111 -4.35 32.54 4.19
C VAL A 111 -4.70 31.11 3.81
N LEU A 112 -5.71 30.51 4.48
CA LEU A 112 -6.20 29.17 4.15
C LEU A 112 -6.73 29.07 2.71
N ALA A 113 -7.30 30.14 2.17
CA ALA A 113 -7.76 30.20 0.78
C ALA A 113 -6.65 29.87 -0.24
N VAL A 114 -5.39 30.14 0.10
CA VAL A 114 -4.23 29.77 -0.74
C VAL A 114 -4.12 28.25 -0.90
N GLY A 115 -4.41 27.48 0.17
CA GLY A 115 -4.33 26.02 0.17
C GLY A 115 -5.62 25.32 -0.25
N LEU A 116 -6.66 26.07 -0.64
CA LEU A 116 -7.98 25.52 -0.90
C LEU A 116 -8.01 24.53 -2.07
N PRO A 117 -7.37 24.76 -3.23
CA PRO A 117 -7.43 23.82 -4.35
C PRO A 117 -6.90 22.41 -4.02
N PRO A 118 -5.66 22.24 -3.50
CA PRO A 118 -5.19 20.90 -3.13
C PRO A 118 -5.96 20.30 -1.94
N LEU A 119 -6.54 21.14 -1.06
CA LEU A 119 -7.40 20.64 0.02
C LEU A 119 -8.67 20.02 -0.52
N VAL A 120 -9.40 20.73 -1.38
CA VAL A 120 -10.65 20.27 -2.01
C VAL A 120 -10.38 19.03 -2.86
N SER A 121 -9.34 19.06 -3.69
CA SER A 121 -8.88 17.92 -4.49
C SER A 121 -8.71 16.66 -3.63
N ASN A 122 -8.05 16.78 -2.48
CA ASN A 122 -7.81 15.63 -1.62
C ASN A 122 -9.08 15.14 -0.93
N LEU A 123 -9.92 16.05 -0.41
CA LEU A 123 -11.19 15.70 0.25
C LEU A 123 -12.13 14.94 -0.69
N LEU A 124 -12.14 15.31 -1.96
CA LEU A 124 -12.96 14.68 -2.99
C LEU A 124 -12.35 13.39 -3.56
N SER A 125 -11.13 13.02 -3.18
CA SER A 125 -10.47 11.85 -3.72
C SER A 125 -11.08 10.56 -3.17
N THR A 126 -11.29 9.56 -4.04
CA THR A 126 -11.58 8.18 -3.62
C THR A 126 -10.34 7.47 -3.08
N ASN A 127 -9.15 8.01 -3.31
CA ASN A 127 -7.91 7.47 -2.76
C ASN A 127 -7.75 7.89 -1.30
N GLU A 128 -7.92 6.94 -0.38
CA GLU A 128 -7.80 7.15 1.07
C GLU A 128 -6.45 7.75 1.48
N MET A 129 -5.37 7.44 0.75
CA MET A 129 -4.04 7.98 1.03
C MET A 129 -3.97 9.50 0.83
N GLN A 130 -4.89 10.11 0.06
CA GLN A 130 -4.94 11.57 -0.10
C GLN A 130 -5.64 12.28 1.07
N CYS A 131 -6.46 11.53 1.84
CA CYS A 131 -7.23 11.99 3.00
C CYS A 131 -6.63 11.53 4.34
N THR A 132 -5.30 11.52 4.46
CA THR A 132 -4.63 11.18 5.70
C THR A 132 -3.37 12.02 5.91
N SER A 133 -2.97 12.22 7.17
CA SER A 133 -1.69 12.82 7.55
C SER A 133 -0.49 11.88 7.30
N ARG A 134 -0.77 10.59 7.05
CA ARG A 134 0.21 9.52 6.92
C ARG A 134 0.93 9.48 5.58
N ALA A 135 0.41 10.21 4.59
CA ALA A 135 0.97 10.25 3.24
C ALA A 135 1.50 11.65 2.90
N GLN A 136 2.32 11.71 1.86
CA GLN A 136 2.99 12.93 1.38
C GLN A 136 2.05 14.03 0.86
N TYR A 137 0.75 13.73 0.66
CA TYR A 137 -0.22 14.67 0.10
C TYR A 137 -0.52 15.87 1.02
N THR A 138 -0.08 15.87 2.27
CA THR A 138 -0.15 17.04 3.17
C THR A 138 0.94 18.07 2.90
N ALA A 139 2.03 17.71 2.23
CA ALA A 139 3.23 18.54 2.08
C ALA A 139 2.95 19.94 1.50
N ALA A 140 2.07 20.03 0.50
CA ALA A 140 1.70 21.32 -0.12
C ALA A 140 0.93 22.26 0.83
N ARG A 141 0.23 21.70 1.83
CA ARG A 141 -0.66 22.44 2.73
C ARG A 141 -0.01 22.81 4.05
N THR A 142 0.94 21.99 4.52
CA THR A 142 1.70 22.25 5.76
C THR A 142 2.25 23.68 5.87
N PRO A 143 2.98 24.24 4.86
CA PRO A 143 3.50 25.61 4.97
C PRO A 143 2.39 26.66 5.07
N ILE A 144 1.26 26.44 4.40
CA ILE A 144 0.11 27.36 4.42
C ILE A 144 -0.57 27.34 5.79
N LEU A 145 -0.75 26.16 6.37
CA LEU A 145 -1.30 25.99 7.72
C LEU A 145 -0.41 26.66 8.77
N ILE A 146 0.91 26.47 8.67
CA ILE A 146 1.88 27.13 9.57
C ILE A 146 1.82 28.66 9.39
N ALA A 147 1.80 29.16 8.15
CA ALA A 147 1.68 30.60 7.89
C ALA A 147 0.39 31.19 8.47
N ALA A 148 -0.75 30.51 8.29
CA ALA A 148 -2.03 30.92 8.85
C ALA A 148 -1.99 30.96 10.39
N ALA A 149 -1.40 29.94 11.01
CA ALA A 149 -1.20 29.88 12.47
C ALA A 149 -0.32 31.02 12.97
N VAL A 150 0.75 31.39 12.26
CA VAL A 150 1.63 32.51 12.65
C VAL A 150 0.91 33.86 12.55
N VAL A 151 0.24 34.12 11.42
CA VAL A 151 -0.48 35.38 11.19
C VAL A 151 -1.52 35.65 12.27
N ARG A 152 -2.25 34.60 12.69
CA ARG A 152 -3.35 34.74 13.65
C ARG A 152 -2.99 34.39 15.08
N GLY A 153 -1.93 33.63 15.31
CA GLY A 153 -1.37 33.37 16.65
C GLY A 153 -0.98 34.66 17.35
N ARG A 154 -0.43 35.65 16.61
CA ARG A 154 -0.14 36.98 17.16
C ARG A 154 -1.39 37.72 17.62
N ARG A 155 -2.48 37.69 16.84
CA ARG A 155 -3.76 38.32 17.21
C ARG A 155 -4.42 37.59 18.38
N ALA A 156 -4.36 36.25 18.37
CA ALA A 156 -4.84 35.43 19.48
C ALA A 156 -4.10 35.76 20.78
N ALA A 157 -2.78 35.97 20.73
CA ALA A 157 -1.97 36.35 21.89
C ALA A 157 -2.43 37.67 22.51
N VAL A 158 -2.70 38.69 21.70
CA VAL A 158 -3.25 39.98 22.16
C VAL A 158 -4.64 39.78 22.78
N TRP A 159 -5.51 39.03 22.10
CA TRP A 159 -6.89 38.77 22.55
C TRP A 159 -6.97 38.00 23.88
N ILE A 160 -6.04 37.08 24.15
CA ILE A 160 -5.98 36.40 25.46
C ILE A 160 -5.35 37.28 26.54
N GLU A 161 -4.40 38.16 26.17
CA GLU A 161 -3.80 39.13 27.08
C GLU A 161 -4.83 40.14 27.59
N GLU A 162 -5.72 40.62 26.71
CA GLU A 162 -6.88 41.43 27.06
C GLU A 162 -7.84 40.73 28.05
N ARG A 163 -7.83 39.39 28.09
CA ARG A 163 -8.61 38.57 29.04
C ARG A 163 -7.85 38.24 30.33
N GLY A 164 -6.66 38.81 30.53
CA GLY A 164 -5.82 38.59 31.71
C GLY A 164 -4.95 37.33 31.66
N TRP A 165 -4.83 36.66 30.50
CA TRP A 165 -3.97 35.50 30.33
C TRP A 165 -2.60 35.90 29.79
N ARG A 166 -1.56 35.10 30.05
CA ARG A 166 -0.22 35.37 29.50
C ARG A 166 -0.20 35.07 28.00
N PRO A 167 0.38 35.92 27.13
CA PRO A 167 0.42 35.69 25.68
C PRO A 167 1.12 34.38 25.29
N HIS A 168 2.07 33.92 26.12
CA HIS A 168 2.75 32.63 25.98
C HIS A 168 1.80 31.42 26.10
N ALA A 169 0.58 31.60 26.61
CA ALA A 169 -0.41 30.52 26.67
C ALA A 169 -0.83 30.05 25.27
N VAL A 170 -0.79 30.90 24.24
CA VAL A 170 -1.03 30.48 22.84
C VAL A 170 0.06 29.51 22.38
N LEU A 171 1.33 29.83 22.67
CA LEU A 171 2.46 28.97 22.33
C LEU A 171 2.42 27.66 23.12
N ALA A 172 2.08 27.73 24.41
CA ALA A 172 1.91 26.55 25.25
C ALA A 172 0.78 25.64 24.75
N ALA A 173 -0.36 26.20 24.34
CA ALA A 173 -1.46 25.46 23.75
C ALA A 173 -1.08 24.82 22.41
N MET A 174 -0.36 25.56 21.55
CA MET A 174 0.15 25.02 20.28
C MET A 174 1.15 23.88 20.52
N ALA A 175 2.08 24.04 21.47
CA ALA A 175 3.03 22.99 21.85
C ALA A 175 2.32 21.76 22.42
N ALA A 176 1.37 21.96 23.35
CA ALA A 176 0.61 20.87 23.96
C ALA A 176 -0.21 20.10 22.91
N THR A 177 -0.93 20.80 22.04
CA THR A 177 -1.73 20.16 20.98
C THR A 177 -0.86 19.51 19.91
N SER A 178 0.29 20.07 19.56
CA SER A 178 1.30 19.42 18.70
C SER A 178 1.83 18.12 19.31
N VAL A 179 2.14 18.10 20.60
CA VAL A 179 2.62 16.90 21.31
C VAL A 179 1.51 15.85 21.38
N ILE A 180 0.30 16.24 21.77
CA ILE A 180 -0.88 15.34 21.81
C ILE A 180 -1.12 14.75 20.42
N ALA A 181 -1.11 15.58 19.38
CA ALA A 181 -1.25 15.14 17.99
C ALA A 181 -0.14 14.17 17.57
N SER A 182 1.10 14.45 17.95
CA SER A 182 2.24 13.59 17.65
C SER A 182 2.09 12.22 18.31
N VAL A 183 1.69 12.18 19.59
CA VAL A 183 1.48 10.94 20.32
C VAL A 183 0.25 10.18 19.81
N ALA A 184 -0.81 10.87 19.37
CA ALA A 184 -2.05 10.22 18.97
C ALA A 184 -2.04 9.68 17.53
N PHE A 185 -1.46 10.41 16.58
CA PHE A 185 -1.67 10.14 15.16
C PHE A 185 -0.49 10.45 14.22
N SER A 186 0.73 10.68 14.74
CA SER A 186 1.90 10.84 13.88
C SER A 186 2.46 9.49 13.43
N PRO A 187 3.23 9.44 12.33
CA PRO A 187 3.98 8.25 11.95
C PRO A 187 5.23 8.00 12.82
N LEU A 188 5.49 8.80 13.86
CA LEU A 188 6.73 8.70 14.64
C LEU A 188 6.72 7.49 15.60
N PRO A 189 7.89 6.93 15.98
CA PRO A 189 7.97 5.69 16.75
C PRO A 189 7.25 5.70 18.10
N TRP A 190 7.10 6.87 18.73
CA TRP A 190 6.40 7.06 20.01
C TRP A 190 4.89 7.24 19.87
N SER A 191 4.38 7.32 18.65
CA SER A 191 2.96 7.43 18.39
C SER A 191 2.22 6.17 18.84
N GLN A 192 1.02 6.36 19.35
CA GLN A 192 0.04 5.31 19.61
C GLN A 192 -0.70 4.93 18.31
N ASP A 193 -0.46 5.62 17.19
CA ASP A 193 -1.00 5.24 15.89
C ASP A 193 -0.44 3.86 15.46
N PRO A 194 -1.30 2.85 15.28
CA PRO A 194 -0.90 1.54 14.77
C PRO A 194 -0.16 1.60 13.43
N PHE A 195 -0.42 2.63 12.63
CA PHE A 195 0.24 2.85 11.34
C PHE A 195 1.74 3.16 11.49
N ALA A 196 2.13 3.95 12.50
CA ALA A 196 3.52 4.31 12.76
C ALA A 196 4.38 3.05 13.03
N ARG A 197 3.82 2.11 13.79
CA ARG A 197 4.49 0.85 14.12
C ARG A 197 4.68 -0.07 12.91
N LYS A 198 3.92 0.11 11.83
CA LYS A 198 4.02 -0.73 10.62
C LYS A 198 5.12 -0.29 9.66
N GLN A 199 5.40 1.02 9.59
CA GLN A 199 6.35 1.55 8.60
C GLN A 199 7.81 1.53 9.07
N PHE A 200 8.08 1.57 10.39
CA PHE A 200 9.43 1.74 10.93
C PHE A 200 9.97 0.53 11.69
N TRP A 201 9.27 -0.62 11.70
CA TRP A 201 9.65 -1.76 12.54
C TRP A 201 10.84 -2.57 12.02
N ASP A 202 11.08 -2.57 10.70
CA ASP A 202 12.21 -3.32 10.14
C ASP A 202 13.04 -2.46 9.19
N MET A 203 14.12 -1.89 9.74
CA MET A 203 15.14 -1.18 8.95
C MET A 203 16.15 -2.14 8.32
N ASN A 204 16.02 -3.47 8.49
CA ASN A 204 16.94 -4.39 7.87
C ASN A 204 16.73 -4.38 6.37
N LEU A 205 17.74 -3.86 5.68
CA LEU A 205 17.89 -4.01 4.25
C LEU A 205 17.76 -5.50 3.93
N ARG A 206 16.71 -5.89 3.20
CA ARG A 206 16.53 -7.29 2.78
C ARG A 206 17.78 -7.69 2.01
N PRO A 207 18.66 -8.58 2.53
CA PRO A 207 19.90 -8.94 1.83
C PRO A 207 19.61 -9.49 0.43
N ALA A 208 18.44 -10.12 0.28
CA ALA A 208 17.86 -10.55 -0.99
C ALA A 208 17.73 -9.41 -2.03
N VAL A 209 17.31 -8.21 -1.64
CA VAL A 209 17.18 -7.07 -2.58
C VAL A 209 18.55 -6.68 -3.13
N ASN A 210 19.56 -6.59 -2.26
CA ASN A 210 20.93 -6.30 -2.70
C ASN A 210 21.50 -7.42 -3.58
N ALA A 211 21.28 -8.68 -3.20
CA ALA A 211 21.76 -9.84 -3.94
C ALA A 211 21.13 -9.93 -5.34
N ILE A 212 19.83 -9.62 -5.47
CA ILE A 212 19.13 -9.50 -6.76
C ILE A 212 19.68 -8.30 -7.54
N ALA A 213 19.78 -7.13 -6.91
CA ALA A 213 20.25 -5.90 -7.55
C ALA A 213 21.65 -6.03 -8.15
N ALA A 214 22.55 -6.72 -7.46
CA ALA A 214 23.92 -6.96 -7.93
C ALA A 214 24.01 -7.84 -9.19
N ARG A 215 22.95 -8.60 -9.51
CA ARG A 215 22.87 -9.44 -10.72
C ARG A 215 22.32 -8.70 -11.94
N ILE A 216 21.87 -7.45 -11.77
CA ILE A 216 21.23 -6.67 -12.83
C ILE A 216 22.21 -5.61 -13.34
N PRO A 217 22.50 -5.56 -14.65
CA PRO A 217 23.31 -4.50 -15.23
C PRO A 217 22.79 -3.09 -14.87
N PRO A 218 23.68 -2.09 -14.74
CA PRO A 218 23.30 -0.74 -14.32
C PRO A 218 22.45 0.01 -15.37
N ASP A 219 22.56 -0.36 -16.63
CA ASP A 219 21.86 0.21 -17.79
C ASP A 219 20.57 -0.55 -18.18
N ALA A 220 20.41 -1.79 -17.69
CA ALA A 220 19.24 -2.61 -17.96
C ALA A 220 17.96 -2.05 -17.32
N SER A 221 16.86 -2.12 -18.06
CA SER A 221 15.53 -1.72 -17.61
C SER A 221 14.92 -2.76 -16.66
N VAL A 222 14.17 -2.29 -15.66
CA VAL A 222 13.60 -3.16 -14.61
C VAL A 222 12.11 -2.88 -14.40
N SER A 223 11.31 -3.93 -14.31
CA SER A 223 9.96 -3.90 -13.75
C SER A 223 9.96 -4.52 -12.35
N ALA A 224 9.58 -3.77 -11.32
CA ALA A 224 9.58 -4.26 -9.94
C ALA A 224 8.50 -3.56 -9.10
N ALA A 225 8.08 -4.18 -7.99
CA ALA A 225 7.22 -3.53 -7.01
C ALA A 225 7.88 -2.27 -6.43
N ASN A 226 7.11 -1.24 -6.08
CA ASN A 226 7.65 0.07 -5.68
C ASN A 226 8.73 0.01 -4.59
N HIS A 227 8.56 -0.86 -3.58
CA HIS A 227 9.50 -0.99 -2.47
C HIS A 227 10.82 -1.67 -2.89
N VAL A 228 10.82 -2.53 -3.91
CA VAL A 228 12.02 -3.12 -4.50
C VAL A 228 12.64 -2.17 -5.53
N GLY A 229 11.80 -1.62 -6.41
CA GLY A 229 12.20 -0.70 -7.47
C GLY A 229 12.86 0.58 -6.97
N ALA A 230 12.53 1.05 -5.77
CA ALA A 230 13.21 2.19 -5.14
C ALA A 230 14.73 2.03 -5.09
N HIS A 231 15.23 0.81 -4.85
CA HIS A 231 16.67 0.48 -4.82
C HIS A 231 17.33 0.45 -6.20
N LEU A 232 16.53 0.48 -7.27
CA LEU A 232 16.97 0.36 -8.65
C LEU A 232 16.67 1.63 -9.47
N SER A 233 16.19 2.68 -8.80
CA SER A 233 15.61 3.89 -9.40
C SER A 233 16.58 4.79 -10.18
N LEU A 234 17.90 4.56 -10.06
CA LEU A 234 18.91 5.32 -10.82
C LEU A 234 19.08 4.86 -12.28
N ARG A 235 18.21 3.95 -12.75
CA ARG A 235 18.19 3.44 -14.13
C ARG A 235 17.45 4.40 -15.07
N ASN A 236 17.83 4.39 -16.35
CA ASN A 236 17.15 5.16 -17.39
C ASN A 236 15.69 4.73 -17.59
N ALA A 237 15.37 3.45 -17.37
CA ALA A 237 14.02 2.91 -17.47
C ALA A 237 13.72 1.99 -16.28
N ILE A 238 12.72 2.38 -15.50
CA ILE A 238 12.16 1.58 -14.41
C ILE A 238 10.64 1.64 -14.47
N TYR A 239 10.00 0.51 -14.26
CA TYR A 239 8.55 0.36 -14.30
C TYR A 239 8.04 -0.23 -12.99
N SER A 240 6.88 0.24 -12.56
CA SER A 240 6.21 -0.29 -11.38
C SER A 240 5.43 -1.54 -11.79
N PHE A 241 5.82 -2.72 -11.28
CA PHE A 241 5.18 -4.00 -11.62
C PHE A 241 3.67 -3.96 -11.29
N PRO A 242 2.77 -4.40 -12.21
CA PRO A 242 3.04 -5.19 -13.41
C PRO A 242 3.28 -4.39 -14.69
N ASP A 243 3.36 -3.06 -14.63
CA ASP A 243 3.66 -2.27 -15.81
C ASP A 243 5.06 -2.58 -16.33
N GLY A 244 5.19 -2.69 -17.66
CA GLY A 244 6.47 -2.93 -18.30
C GLY A 244 6.99 -4.37 -18.23
N VAL A 245 6.21 -5.31 -17.70
CA VAL A 245 6.56 -6.74 -17.63
C VAL A 245 6.96 -7.31 -18.99
N ASP A 246 6.35 -6.87 -20.10
CA ASP A 246 6.66 -7.40 -21.44
C ASP A 246 7.89 -6.76 -22.10
N ARG A 247 8.33 -5.59 -21.62
CA ARG A 247 9.38 -4.78 -22.28
C ARG A 247 10.62 -4.53 -21.44
N ALA A 248 10.55 -4.70 -20.13
CA ALA A 248 11.71 -4.56 -19.26
C ALA A 248 12.70 -5.70 -19.54
N ASP A 249 13.99 -5.44 -19.41
CA ASP A 249 15.03 -6.46 -19.54
C ASP A 249 14.91 -7.48 -18.39
N TYR A 250 14.65 -6.97 -17.19
CA TYR A 250 14.46 -7.77 -15.99
C TYR A 250 13.15 -7.48 -15.27
N VAL A 251 12.54 -8.52 -14.70
CA VAL A 251 11.36 -8.40 -13.84
C VAL A 251 11.67 -9.01 -12.48
N ILE A 252 11.40 -8.26 -11.40
CA ILE A 252 11.58 -8.73 -10.02
C ILE A 252 10.24 -8.89 -9.34
N VAL A 253 10.03 -10.04 -8.71
CA VAL A 253 8.78 -10.39 -8.06
C VAL A 253 9.00 -11.13 -6.73
N ASP A 254 8.43 -10.64 -5.63
CA ASP A 254 8.25 -11.35 -4.37
C ASP A 254 7.18 -12.42 -4.55
N VAL A 255 7.63 -13.67 -4.61
CA VAL A 255 6.77 -14.84 -4.87
C VAL A 255 5.88 -15.17 -3.67
N SER A 256 5.98 -14.46 -2.55
CA SER A 256 4.99 -14.54 -1.46
C SER A 256 3.70 -13.76 -1.75
N GLY A 257 3.63 -13.03 -2.87
CA GLY A 257 2.45 -12.29 -3.33
C GLY A 257 2.38 -10.85 -2.84
N LEU A 258 3.47 -10.31 -2.29
CA LEU A 258 3.54 -8.92 -1.79
C LEU A 258 3.66 -7.86 -2.89
N ASP A 259 4.01 -8.26 -4.12
CA ASP A 259 4.63 -7.35 -5.09
C ASP A 259 3.68 -6.70 -6.11
N TYR A 260 2.37 -6.77 -5.89
CA TYR A 260 1.38 -6.09 -6.73
C TYR A 260 1.12 -4.65 -6.27
N ILE A 261 1.02 -3.69 -7.21
CA ILE A 261 0.58 -2.33 -6.92
C ILE A 261 -0.91 -2.35 -6.53
N GLY A 262 -1.19 -2.24 -5.24
CA GLY A 262 -2.55 -2.16 -4.68
C GLY A 262 -2.53 -1.91 -3.17
N SER A 263 -3.70 -1.65 -2.58
CA SER A 263 -3.88 -1.44 -1.14
C SER A 263 -3.66 -2.70 -0.29
N ALA A 264 -3.65 -3.89 -0.92
CA ALA A 264 -3.37 -5.18 -0.29
C ALA A 264 -2.85 -6.20 -1.32
N PRO A 265 -2.11 -7.24 -0.88
CA PRO A 265 -1.83 -8.42 -1.70
C PRO A 265 -3.13 -9.02 -2.26
N ASP A 266 -3.23 -9.18 -3.58
CA ASP A 266 -4.31 -9.93 -4.23
C ASP A 266 -3.73 -11.18 -4.92
N PRO A 267 -3.76 -12.34 -4.24
CA PRO A 267 -3.26 -13.59 -4.79
C PRO A 267 -3.94 -14.00 -6.10
N GLU A 268 -5.24 -13.70 -6.27
CA GLU A 268 -5.97 -14.10 -7.48
C GLU A 268 -5.53 -13.29 -8.69
N ALA A 269 -5.25 -12.00 -8.51
CA ALA A 269 -4.65 -11.16 -9.54
C ALA A 269 -3.17 -11.49 -9.79
N PHE A 270 -2.43 -11.91 -8.75
CA PHE A 270 -1.00 -12.20 -8.82
C PHE A 270 -0.65 -13.51 -9.54
N ARG A 271 -1.40 -14.59 -9.29
CA ARG A 271 -1.15 -15.90 -9.92
C ARG A 271 -1.01 -15.88 -11.45
N PRO A 272 -1.94 -15.30 -12.22
CA PRO A 272 -1.82 -15.30 -13.68
C PRO A 272 -0.59 -14.51 -14.17
N LEU A 273 -0.21 -13.43 -13.46
CA LEU A 273 1.01 -12.67 -13.77
C LEU A 273 2.27 -13.51 -13.53
N LEU A 274 2.34 -14.20 -12.39
CA LEU A 274 3.47 -15.07 -12.08
C LEU A 274 3.56 -16.25 -13.06
N ARG A 275 2.42 -16.86 -13.43
CA ARG A 275 2.38 -17.91 -14.45
C ARG A 275 2.88 -17.40 -15.79
N GLY A 276 2.41 -16.24 -16.24
CA GLY A 276 2.87 -15.61 -17.48
C GLY A 276 4.39 -15.39 -17.48
N LEU A 277 4.98 -14.92 -16.38
CA LEU A 277 6.42 -14.75 -16.25
C LEU A 277 7.19 -16.09 -16.36
N VAL A 278 6.71 -17.14 -15.70
CA VAL A 278 7.32 -18.48 -15.76
C VAL A 278 7.28 -19.06 -17.17
N GLU A 279 6.21 -18.80 -17.91
CA GLU A 279 6.00 -19.32 -19.27
C GLU A 279 6.74 -18.52 -20.34
N THR A 280 7.09 -17.25 -20.08
CA THR A 280 7.63 -16.34 -21.11
C THR A 280 9.07 -15.91 -20.85
N ARG A 281 9.62 -16.11 -19.65
CA ARG A 281 10.93 -15.55 -19.27
C ARG A 281 11.80 -16.56 -18.50
N PRO A 282 13.13 -16.53 -18.69
CA PRO A 282 14.05 -17.35 -17.91
C PRO A 282 14.15 -16.85 -16.47
N LEU A 283 14.19 -17.78 -15.53
CA LEU A 283 14.51 -17.48 -14.14
C LEU A 283 16.03 -17.34 -13.96
N VAL A 284 16.48 -16.12 -13.66
CA VAL A 284 17.90 -15.82 -13.42
C VAL A 284 18.29 -16.20 -11.99
N ALA A 285 17.52 -15.78 -11.00
CA ALA A 285 17.83 -15.98 -9.59
C ALA A 285 16.59 -16.03 -8.70
N VAL A 286 16.73 -16.67 -7.54
CA VAL A 286 15.77 -16.60 -6.43
C VAL A 286 16.54 -16.33 -5.15
N GLU A 287 16.21 -15.26 -4.45
CA GLU A 287 16.88 -14.84 -3.21
C GLU A 287 15.83 -14.41 -2.18
N GLY A 288 15.75 -15.11 -1.04
CA GLY A 288 14.87 -14.70 0.07
C GLY A 288 13.38 -14.54 -0.25
N GLY A 289 12.89 -15.19 -1.32
CA GLY A 289 11.53 -15.06 -1.84
C GLY A 289 11.35 -14.06 -3.00
N LEU A 290 12.41 -13.35 -3.40
CA LEU A 290 12.43 -12.54 -4.62
C LEU A 290 12.91 -13.39 -5.79
N ALA A 291 12.12 -13.45 -6.85
CA ALA A 291 12.49 -14.06 -8.13
C ALA A 291 12.90 -12.97 -9.13
N LEU A 292 14.01 -13.19 -9.82
CA LEU A 292 14.50 -12.36 -10.91
C LEU A 292 14.30 -13.09 -12.24
N PHE A 293 13.46 -12.54 -13.10
CA PHE A 293 13.24 -13.01 -14.46
C PHE A 293 14.03 -12.14 -15.43
N GLY A 294 14.73 -12.76 -16.39
CA GLY A 294 15.50 -12.07 -17.42
C GLY A 294 14.75 -12.00 -18.74
N HIS A 295 15.43 -11.57 -19.81
CA HIS A 295 14.93 -11.65 -21.18
C HIS A 295 15.46 -12.93 -21.86
N GLY A 296 14.63 -13.59 -22.67
CA GLY A 296 14.99 -14.81 -23.40
C GLY A 296 13.97 -15.93 -23.24
N GLU A 297 14.36 -17.16 -23.59
CA GLU A 297 13.50 -18.33 -23.48
C GLU A 297 13.35 -18.80 -22.02
N PRO A 298 12.17 -19.29 -21.61
CA PRO A 298 11.92 -19.80 -20.27
C PRO A 298 12.78 -21.04 -19.98
N SER A 299 13.30 -21.13 -18.75
CA SER A 299 14.07 -22.30 -18.32
C SER A 299 13.13 -23.43 -17.92
N ALA A 300 13.38 -24.65 -18.39
CA ALA A 300 12.53 -25.82 -18.08
C ALA A 300 12.47 -26.16 -16.58
N ASP A 301 13.47 -25.74 -15.81
CA ASP A 301 13.57 -25.94 -14.36
C ASP A 301 13.04 -24.76 -13.53
N THR A 302 12.46 -23.73 -14.16
CA THR A 302 12.00 -22.50 -13.50
C THR A 302 11.08 -22.81 -12.31
N VAL A 303 10.05 -23.64 -12.52
CA VAL A 303 9.11 -24.01 -11.45
C VAL A 303 9.82 -24.74 -10.32
N ALA A 304 10.68 -25.71 -10.64
CA ALA A 304 11.44 -26.47 -9.65
C ALA A 304 12.35 -25.56 -8.80
N ARG A 305 12.99 -24.56 -9.41
CA ARG A 305 13.82 -23.58 -8.70
C ARG A 305 13.00 -22.61 -7.85
N LEU A 306 11.85 -22.12 -8.35
CA LEU A 306 10.97 -21.20 -7.61
C LEU A 306 10.42 -21.82 -6.32
N VAL A 307 10.07 -23.11 -6.38
CA VAL A 307 9.54 -23.87 -5.24
C VAL A 307 10.63 -24.64 -4.49
N ASN A 308 11.90 -24.40 -4.80
CA ASN A 308 13.05 -25.08 -4.19
C ASN A 308 12.87 -26.62 -4.10
N LEU A 309 12.44 -27.22 -5.21
CA LEU A 309 12.13 -28.64 -5.33
C LEU A 309 13.40 -29.48 -5.15
N ARG A 310 13.43 -30.29 -4.10
CA ARG A 310 14.62 -31.06 -3.69
C ARG A 310 14.24 -32.42 -3.09
N LYS A 311 15.19 -33.34 -2.97
CA LYS A 311 14.94 -34.60 -2.25
C LYS A 311 14.69 -34.35 -0.77
N THR A 312 13.76 -35.09 -0.18
CA THR A 312 13.53 -35.02 1.28
C THR A 312 14.77 -35.45 2.04
N SER A 313 15.03 -34.73 3.13
CA SER A 313 16.13 -35.00 4.07
C SER A 313 15.61 -35.41 5.46
N THR A 314 14.29 -35.42 5.69
CA THR A 314 13.68 -35.58 7.02
C THR A 314 12.68 -36.70 7.07
N VAL A 315 12.73 -37.50 8.15
CA VAL A 315 11.83 -38.63 8.40
C VAL A 315 10.55 -38.20 9.16
N ASP A 316 10.58 -37.06 9.86
CA ASP A 316 9.54 -36.64 10.81
C ASP A 316 8.44 -35.73 10.21
N ALA A 317 8.01 -36.00 8.97
CA ALA A 317 6.95 -35.22 8.34
C ALA A 317 5.59 -35.48 9.01
N LYS A 318 4.87 -34.42 9.41
CA LYS A 318 3.55 -34.52 10.07
C LYS A 318 2.43 -34.46 9.05
N LEU A 319 1.39 -35.27 9.25
CA LEU A 319 0.23 -35.25 8.36
C LEU A 319 -0.63 -34.00 8.62
N ALA A 320 -0.92 -33.25 7.58
CA ALA A 320 -1.82 -32.09 7.64
C ALA A 320 -2.91 -32.24 6.58
N GLY A 321 -3.82 -33.20 6.78
CA GLY A 321 -4.79 -33.60 5.76
C GLY A 321 -4.27 -34.73 4.89
N GLN A 322 -4.16 -34.52 3.58
CA GLN A 322 -3.68 -35.55 2.64
C GLN A 322 -2.18 -35.46 2.31
N LEU A 323 -1.57 -34.29 2.50
CA LEU A 323 -0.13 -34.09 2.31
C LEU A 323 0.60 -34.08 3.67
N ALA A 324 1.91 -34.26 3.62
CA ALA A 324 2.77 -34.18 4.79
C ALA A 324 3.55 -32.86 4.81
N LEU A 325 3.67 -32.28 6.00
CA LEU A 325 4.35 -31.02 6.27
C LEU A 325 5.64 -31.33 7.02
N GLU A 326 6.78 -30.96 6.42
CA GLU A 326 8.11 -31.16 7.00
C GLU A 326 8.54 -29.99 7.87
N ALA A 327 8.30 -28.78 7.39
CA ALA A 327 8.68 -27.56 8.10
C ALA A 327 7.61 -26.48 7.91
N SER A 328 7.46 -25.64 8.92
CA SER A 328 6.63 -24.45 8.85
C SER A 328 7.23 -23.33 9.66
N LEU A 329 7.10 -22.11 9.16
CA LEU A 329 7.51 -20.90 9.85
C LEU A 329 6.49 -19.80 9.60
N ILE A 330 5.89 -19.31 10.67
CA ILE A 330 4.89 -18.23 10.65
C ILE A 330 5.47 -17.03 11.39
N THR A 331 5.58 -15.89 10.71
CA THR A 331 6.21 -14.69 11.26
C THR A 331 5.48 -13.41 10.84
N PRO A 332 5.24 -12.45 11.75
CA PRO A 332 5.49 -12.52 13.19
C PRO A 332 4.42 -13.35 13.92
N THR A 333 4.73 -13.87 15.11
CA THR A 333 3.75 -14.58 15.96
C THR A 333 2.88 -13.64 16.80
N GLN A 334 3.34 -12.42 17.04
CA GLN A 334 2.53 -11.34 17.61
C GLN A 334 2.13 -10.38 16.49
N VAL A 335 0.83 -10.24 16.26
CA VAL A 335 0.29 -9.62 15.06
C VAL A 335 -0.65 -8.50 15.47
N ALA A 336 -0.43 -7.30 14.94
CA ALA A 336 -1.40 -6.21 15.04
C ALA A 336 -2.48 -6.36 13.96
N PRO A 337 -3.70 -5.86 14.16
CA PRO A 337 -4.72 -5.82 13.11
C PRO A 337 -4.20 -5.17 11.82
N ARG A 338 -4.59 -5.72 10.66
CA ARG A 338 -4.05 -5.36 9.32
C ARG A 338 -2.53 -5.49 9.18
N ALA A 339 -1.84 -6.28 10.01
CA ALA A 339 -0.42 -6.58 9.80
C ALA A 339 -0.25 -7.78 8.86
N ASN A 340 0.85 -7.77 8.11
CA ASN A 340 1.22 -8.86 7.22
C ASN A 340 1.83 -10.01 8.03
N LEU A 341 1.25 -11.18 7.87
CA LEU A 341 1.75 -12.44 8.38
C LEU A 341 2.37 -13.22 7.21
N ARG A 342 3.64 -13.56 7.30
CA ARG A 342 4.31 -14.42 6.31
C ARG A 342 4.30 -15.85 6.80
N ALA A 343 3.77 -16.73 5.97
CA ALA A 343 3.82 -18.17 6.17
C ALA A 343 4.78 -18.80 5.15
N ARG A 344 5.62 -19.70 5.64
CA ARG A 344 6.49 -20.56 4.83
C ARG A 344 6.28 -22.00 5.23
N TYR A 345 6.16 -22.87 4.24
CA TYR A 345 5.90 -24.28 4.42
C TYR A 345 6.83 -25.09 3.52
N SER A 346 7.26 -26.26 4.00
CA SER A 346 7.92 -27.27 3.18
C SER A 346 7.04 -28.51 3.20
N TRP A 347 6.48 -28.85 2.04
CA TRP A 347 5.51 -29.93 1.87
C TRP A 347 6.14 -31.14 1.19
N THR A 348 5.53 -32.32 1.37
CA THR A 348 5.80 -33.53 0.59
C THR A 348 4.52 -34.24 0.17
N LEU A 349 4.56 -34.85 -1.01
CA LEU A 349 3.52 -35.77 -1.48
C LEU A 349 3.78 -37.18 -0.97
N ARG A 350 2.73 -37.83 -0.47
CA ARG A 350 2.78 -39.23 -0.04
C ARG A 350 2.51 -40.22 -1.18
N ALA A 351 1.72 -39.78 -2.16
CA ALA A 351 1.34 -40.58 -3.31
C ALA A 351 1.32 -39.70 -4.56
N ALA A 352 1.72 -40.26 -5.69
CA ALA A 352 1.62 -39.58 -6.98
C ALA A 352 0.14 -39.37 -7.35
N THR A 353 -0.18 -38.19 -7.86
CA THR A 353 -1.54 -37.84 -8.29
C THR A 353 -1.48 -36.76 -9.36
N LYS A 354 -2.53 -36.64 -10.17
CA LYS A 354 -2.68 -35.59 -11.19
C LYS A 354 -3.47 -34.37 -10.69
N ALA A 355 -4.00 -34.45 -9.47
CA ALA A 355 -4.81 -33.40 -8.88
C ALA A 355 -3.96 -32.20 -8.39
N MET A 356 -4.58 -31.02 -8.29
CA MET A 356 -3.92 -29.81 -7.80
C MET A 356 -3.73 -29.88 -6.28
N PRO A 357 -2.50 -29.71 -5.75
CA PRO A 357 -2.29 -29.60 -4.31
C PRO A 357 -2.86 -28.29 -3.78
N CYS A 358 -3.64 -28.39 -2.70
CA CYS A 358 -4.39 -27.31 -2.10
C CYS A 358 -4.05 -27.19 -0.62
N VAL A 359 -4.07 -25.95 -0.12
CA VAL A 359 -3.91 -25.65 1.30
C VAL A 359 -5.02 -24.71 1.77
N ALA A 360 -5.46 -24.93 2.99
CA ALA A 360 -6.28 -24.01 3.76
C ALA A 360 -5.53 -23.61 5.02
N GLU A 361 -5.39 -22.32 5.24
CA GLU A 361 -4.84 -21.72 6.43
C GLU A 361 -5.96 -21.10 7.24
N SER A 362 -6.12 -21.55 8.49
CA SER A 362 -7.22 -21.16 9.36
C SER A 362 -6.68 -20.57 10.66
N LEU A 363 -7.31 -19.47 11.11
CA LEU A 363 -7.10 -18.91 12.43
C LEU A 363 -8.23 -19.41 13.34
N VAL A 364 -7.88 -20.16 14.39
CA VAL A 364 -8.84 -20.84 15.26
C VAL A 364 -8.68 -20.35 16.70
N SER A 365 -9.78 -19.95 17.34
CA SER A 365 -9.79 -19.48 18.72
C SER A 365 -9.56 -20.64 19.72
N GLY A 366 -9.29 -20.31 20.98
CA GLY A 366 -9.17 -21.31 22.06
C GLY A 366 -10.40 -22.20 22.23
N ASP A 367 -11.58 -21.71 21.84
CA ASP A 367 -12.86 -22.44 21.90
C ASP A 367 -13.09 -23.33 20.66
N GLY A 368 -12.11 -23.40 19.75
CA GLY A 368 -12.19 -24.20 18.53
C GLY A 368 -12.95 -23.55 17.37
N VAL A 369 -13.35 -22.27 17.49
CA VAL A 369 -14.08 -21.55 16.44
C VAL A 369 -13.10 -20.99 15.41
N THR A 370 -13.33 -21.29 14.14
CA THR A 370 -12.56 -20.69 13.03
C THR A 370 -13.05 -19.26 12.79
N VAL A 371 -12.19 -18.28 13.07
CA VAL A 371 -12.52 -16.84 12.92
C VAL A 371 -12.09 -16.28 11.57
N TRP A 372 -11.15 -16.94 10.91
CA TRP A 372 -10.65 -16.56 9.59
C TRP A 372 -10.10 -17.81 8.89
N GLU A 373 -10.28 -17.90 7.57
CA GLU A 373 -9.74 -18.98 6.76
C GLU A 373 -9.43 -18.47 5.35
N SER A 374 -8.27 -18.86 4.83
CA SER A 374 -7.90 -18.72 3.43
C SER A 374 -7.76 -20.10 2.79
N ARG A 375 -8.06 -20.19 1.50
CA ARG A 375 -7.95 -21.43 0.72
C ARG A 375 -7.32 -21.09 -0.63
N ARG A 376 -6.30 -21.85 -1.02
CA ARG A 376 -5.55 -21.56 -2.24
C ARG A 376 -4.86 -22.80 -2.79
N PRO A 377 -4.53 -22.82 -4.09
CA PRO A 377 -3.55 -23.74 -4.62
C PRO A 377 -2.18 -23.48 -3.98
N MET A 378 -1.45 -24.55 -3.66
CA MET A 378 -0.05 -24.45 -3.26
C MET A 378 0.79 -23.92 -4.42
N PHE A 379 1.92 -23.26 -4.13
CA PHE A 379 2.89 -22.79 -5.12
C PHE A 379 2.29 -21.87 -6.19
N HIS A 380 1.25 -21.11 -5.85
CA HIS A 380 0.48 -20.29 -6.80
C HIS A 380 -0.13 -21.08 -7.97
N GLY A 381 -0.25 -22.42 -7.82
CA GLY A 381 -0.69 -23.32 -8.88
C GLY A 381 0.32 -23.48 -10.01
N LEU A 382 1.62 -23.29 -9.74
CA LEU A 382 2.72 -23.52 -10.69
C LEU A 382 3.19 -24.97 -10.72
N LEU A 383 3.22 -25.64 -9.56
CA LEU A 383 3.65 -27.04 -9.45
C LEU A 383 2.44 -27.96 -9.28
N ALA A 384 2.03 -28.61 -10.37
CA ALA A 384 1.03 -29.68 -10.32
C ALA A 384 1.61 -30.95 -9.66
N ALA A 385 0.77 -31.73 -8.98
CA ALA A 385 1.23 -32.93 -8.28
C ALA A 385 1.83 -34.00 -9.21
N GLU A 386 1.46 -33.99 -10.49
CA GLU A 386 2.02 -34.91 -11.49
C GLU A 386 3.52 -34.66 -11.75
N HIS A 387 3.97 -33.42 -11.56
CA HIS A 387 5.37 -33.00 -11.70
C HIS A 387 6.11 -32.97 -10.36
N TRP A 388 5.47 -33.46 -9.29
CA TRP A 388 6.01 -33.48 -7.94
C TRP A 388 6.01 -34.92 -7.41
N PRO A 389 7.09 -35.67 -7.65
CA PRO A 389 7.11 -37.07 -7.27
C PRO A 389 7.21 -37.25 -5.74
N PRO A 390 6.63 -38.33 -5.17
CA PRO A 390 6.83 -38.67 -3.77
C PRO A 390 8.32 -38.78 -3.41
N GLY A 391 8.69 -38.32 -2.21
CA GLY A 391 10.08 -38.23 -1.76
C GLY A 391 10.79 -36.93 -2.16
N MET A 392 10.11 -36.01 -2.85
CA MET A 392 10.58 -34.64 -3.07
C MET A 392 9.82 -33.65 -2.17
N VAL A 393 10.53 -32.62 -1.74
CA VAL A 393 10.06 -31.50 -0.93
C VAL A 393 9.96 -30.27 -1.79
N ALA A 394 8.87 -29.54 -1.65
CA ALA A 394 8.68 -28.24 -2.28
C ALA A 394 8.30 -27.19 -1.23
N ASP A 395 8.89 -26.01 -1.36
CA ASP A 395 8.66 -24.87 -0.48
C ASP A 395 7.53 -23.98 -1.03
N ASP A 396 6.56 -23.70 -0.19
CA ASP A 396 5.41 -22.84 -0.47
C ASP A 396 5.45 -21.63 0.47
N GLN A 397 5.09 -20.45 -0.04
CA GLN A 397 5.07 -19.25 0.76
C GLN A 397 3.93 -18.30 0.37
N ALA A 398 3.34 -17.68 1.39
CA ALA A 398 2.26 -16.74 1.22
C ALA A 398 2.31 -15.65 2.29
N VAL A 399 1.78 -14.47 1.95
CA VAL A 399 1.51 -13.41 2.91
C VAL A 399 0.02 -13.22 3.09
N PHE A 400 -0.40 -13.14 4.34
CA PHE A 400 -1.79 -12.94 4.75
C PHE A 400 -1.93 -11.64 5.52
N VAL A 401 -3.09 -11.00 5.37
CA VAL A 401 -3.47 -9.84 6.17
C VAL A 401 -4.53 -10.29 7.17
N VAL A 402 -4.25 -10.15 8.47
CA VAL A 402 -5.26 -10.43 9.50
C VAL A 402 -6.33 -9.34 9.44
N ALA A 403 -7.58 -9.75 9.17
CA ALA A 403 -8.71 -8.85 9.08
C ALA A 403 -8.98 -8.13 10.41
N GLU A 404 -9.47 -6.90 10.35
CA GLU A 404 -9.82 -6.10 11.55
C GLU A 404 -10.97 -6.70 12.35
N THR A 405 -11.76 -7.56 11.73
CA THR A 405 -12.88 -8.26 12.35
C THR A 405 -12.42 -9.38 13.28
N VAL A 406 -11.13 -9.74 13.27
CA VAL A 406 -10.56 -10.73 14.18
C VAL A 406 -10.33 -10.07 15.55
N PRO A 407 -11.00 -10.53 16.62
CA PRO A 407 -10.80 -9.97 17.96
C PRO A 407 -9.36 -10.16 18.47
N PRO A 408 -8.90 -9.29 19.40
CA PRO A 408 -7.64 -9.53 20.10
C PRO A 408 -7.70 -10.81 20.94
N GLY A 409 -6.61 -11.57 20.95
CA GLY A 409 -6.53 -12.82 21.70
C GLY A 409 -5.50 -13.81 21.14
N ARG A 410 -5.46 -14.99 21.76
CA ARG A 410 -4.60 -16.09 21.33
C ARG A 410 -5.35 -17.03 20.40
N TYR A 411 -4.69 -17.38 19.31
CA TYR A 411 -5.23 -18.23 18.26
C TYR A 411 -4.22 -19.31 17.85
N ALA A 412 -4.72 -20.44 17.39
CA ALA A 412 -3.93 -21.44 16.70
C ALA A 412 -3.97 -21.16 15.19
N TRP A 413 -2.80 -21.15 14.55
CA TRP A 413 -2.70 -21.22 13.10
C TRP A 413 -2.72 -22.68 12.69
N ILE A 414 -3.80 -23.08 12.02
CA ILE A 414 -4.04 -24.46 11.60
C ILE A 414 -3.91 -24.52 10.08
N VAL A 415 -3.20 -25.53 9.59
CA VAL A 415 -3.11 -25.82 8.16
C VAL A 415 -3.76 -27.15 7.84
N SER A 416 -4.52 -27.17 6.75
CA SER A 416 -5.12 -28.37 6.19
C SER A 416 -4.79 -28.44 4.71
N SER A 417 -4.44 -29.63 4.21
CA SER A 417 -4.09 -29.83 2.81
C SER A 417 -4.90 -30.97 2.20
N TRP A 418 -5.18 -30.85 0.92
CA TRP A 418 -5.85 -31.87 0.12
C TRP A 418 -5.41 -31.76 -1.33
N VAL A 419 -5.78 -32.74 -2.15
CA VAL A 419 -5.65 -32.64 -3.61
C VAL A 419 -7.02 -32.48 -4.25
N ASP A 420 -7.14 -31.50 -5.14
CA ASP A 420 -8.38 -31.18 -5.85
C ASP A 420 -8.26 -31.56 -7.33
N GLY A 421 -9.08 -32.52 -7.76
CA GLY A 421 -9.19 -32.94 -9.16
C GLY A 421 -10.31 -32.25 -9.93
N GLY A 422 -11.09 -31.37 -9.26
CA GLY A 422 -12.23 -30.68 -9.85
C GLY A 422 -11.89 -29.30 -10.42
N PRO A 423 -12.84 -28.64 -11.10
CA PRO A 423 -12.66 -27.31 -11.66
C PRO A 423 -12.62 -26.19 -10.60
N GLY A 424 -12.79 -26.53 -9.32
CA GLY A 424 -12.93 -25.59 -8.21
C GLY A 424 -11.65 -24.90 -7.75
N LEU A 425 -10.47 -25.30 -8.26
CA LEU A 425 -9.16 -24.70 -7.94
C LEU A 425 -8.98 -24.44 -6.43
N CYS A 426 -9.22 -25.45 -5.59
CA CYS A 426 -9.05 -25.37 -4.14
C CYS A 426 -10.05 -24.48 -3.37
N ARG A 427 -11.17 -24.06 -3.97
CA ARG A 427 -12.17 -23.22 -3.28
C ARG A 427 -12.97 -23.97 -2.20
N VAL A 428 -13.17 -25.27 -2.37
CA VAL A 428 -13.96 -26.11 -1.47
C VAL A 428 -13.04 -27.08 -0.74
N ARG A 429 -12.93 -26.92 0.58
CA ARG A 429 -12.23 -27.88 1.43
C ARG A 429 -13.11 -29.12 1.63
N PRO A 430 -12.62 -30.34 1.38
CA PRO A 430 -13.38 -31.56 1.65
C PRO A 430 -13.77 -31.66 3.14
N PRO A 431 -15.00 -32.11 3.46
CA PRO A 431 -15.42 -32.31 4.85
C PRO A 431 -14.53 -33.36 5.54
N GLY A 432 -14.19 -33.13 6.80
CA GLY A 432 -13.34 -34.03 7.59
C GLY A 432 -11.84 -33.95 7.29
N THR A 433 -11.38 -33.00 6.47
CA THR A 433 -9.93 -32.79 6.26
C THR A 433 -9.25 -32.41 7.58
N ALA A 434 -8.34 -33.25 8.06
CA ALA A 434 -7.62 -33.02 9.31
C ALA A 434 -6.78 -31.74 9.23
N GLY A 435 -6.85 -30.92 10.27
CA GLY A 435 -6.00 -29.75 10.45
C GLY A 435 -4.82 -30.06 11.37
N LEU A 436 -3.66 -29.48 11.05
CA LEU A 436 -2.46 -29.54 11.87
C LEU A 436 -2.19 -28.14 12.44
N PRO A 437 -2.19 -27.94 13.77
CA PRO A 437 -1.72 -26.70 14.36
C PRO A 437 -0.20 -26.56 14.17
N VAL A 438 0.23 -25.44 13.58
CA VAL A 438 1.64 -25.21 13.22
C VAL A 438 2.25 -23.99 13.90
N ALA A 439 1.43 -23.06 14.38
CA ALA A 439 1.90 -21.93 15.18
C ALA A 439 0.81 -21.44 16.14
N ALA A 440 1.23 -20.75 17.20
CA ALA A 440 0.35 -19.96 18.05
C ALA A 440 0.54 -18.47 17.70
N LEU A 441 -0.56 -17.78 17.46
CA LEU A 441 -0.59 -16.36 17.13
C LEU A 441 -1.28 -15.57 18.23
N ASP A 442 -0.73 -14.40 18.54
CA ASP A 442 -1.25 -13.48 19.53
C ASP A 442 -1.66 -12.18 18.81
N ILE A 443 -2.97 -12.03 18.61
CA ILE A 443 -3.55 -10.84 17.98
C ILE A 443 -3.68 -9.76 19.04
N ARG A 444 -2.90 -8.69 18.89
CA ARG A 444 -2.90 -7.58 19.84
C ARG A 444 -4.14 -6.70 19.66
N PRO A 445 -4.62 -6.03 20.73
CA PRO A 445 -5.52 -4.91 20.56
C PRO A 445 -4.83 -3.81 19.74
N TRP A 446 -5.64 -2.99 19.09
CA TRP A 446 -5.20 -1.84 18.30
C TRP A 446 -4.24 -0.92 19.06
#